data_AF-A0A3D0JUL4-F1
#
_entry.id   AF-A0A3D0JUL4-F1
#
_cell.length_a   1.000
_cell.length_b   1.000
_cell.length_c   1.000
_cell.angle_alpha   90.00
_cell.angle_beta   90.00
_cell.angle_gamma   90.00
#
_symmetry.space_group_name_H-M   'P 1'
#
loop_
_entity.id
_entity.type
_entity.pdbx_description
1 polymer ?
#
loop_
_entity_poly.entity_id
_entity_poly.type
_entity_poly.pdbx_seq_one_letter_code
_entity_poly.pdbx_strand_id
1 'polypeptide(L)'
;MTHRIVIVGGGAGGLELATRLGRTLGKRKQASIVLVDANLTHIWKPLLHEVAAGSLNSSEDELNYVAQGKWNHFEFQLGRMSGLDRARKMIRLAAALDEDGGELLPERELAYDSLVIAVGSTTNDFGTAGAADHCIFLDTREQAERFHRQMLSHYLRAHAGKNDDSRISIAIVGAGATGVELAAELHHAAHELAAYGLDRIQPQNMRITPTEAGPRVLPAIPHRIIRRV
;
A
#
# COMPACT_ATOMS: atom_id res chain seq x y z
N MET A 1 3.38 -5.79 37.35
CA MET A 1 3.33 -6.18 35.92
C MET A 1 3.89 -5.02 35.12
N THR A 2 4.59 -5.29 34.02
CA THR A 2 5.11 -4.25 33.12
C THR A 2 3.96 -3.70 32.27
N HIS A 3 3.78 -2.38 32.23
CA HIS A 3 2.68 -1.70 31.50
C HIS A 3 2.67 -2.11 30.02
N ARG A 4 1.55 -2.59 29.50
CA ARG A 4 1.42 -3.08 28.12
C ARG A 4 0.82 -2.03 27.19
N ILE A 5 1.59 -1.64 26.18
CA ILE A 5 1.19 -0.73 25.11
C ILE A 5 0.95 -1.55 23.85
N VAL A 6 -0.29 -1.58 23.38
CA VAL A 6 -0.67 -2.24 22.13
C VAL A 6 -0.89 -1.18 21.06
N ILE A 7 -0.23 -1.33 19.92
CA ILE A 7 -0.33 -0.46 18.75
C ILE A 7 -0.94 -1.30 17.63
N VAL A 8 -2.08 -0.87 17.08
CA VAL A 8 -2.76 -1.58 16.00
C VAL A 8 -2.56 -0.83 14.69
N GLY A 9 -1.95 -1.48 13.71
CA GLY A 9 -1.54 -0.92 12.42
C GLY A 9 -0.05 -0.58 12.41
N GLY A 10 0.71 -1.25 11.55
CA GLY A 10 2.15 -1.08 11.32
C GLY A 10 2.49 -0.15 10.17
N GLY A 11 1.55 0.70 9.73
CA GLY A 11 1.82 1.75 8.74
C GLY A 11 2.82 2.80 9.26
N ALA A 12 3.01 3.89 8.49
CA ALA A 12 4.03 4.91 8.76
C ALA A 12 4.05 5.43 10.21
N GLY A 13 2.87 5.67 10.80
CA GLY A 13 2.78 6.11 12.19
C GLY A 13 3.00 5.02 13.23
N GLY A 14 2.48 3.81 12.99
CA GLY A 14 2.46 2.75 13.99
C GLY A 14 3.80 2.03 14.15
N LEU A 15 4.48 1.72 13.04
CA LEU A 15 5.81 1.11 13.10
C LEU A 15 6.85 2.07 13.69
N GLU A 16 6.81 3.35 13.33
CA GLU A 16 7.69 4.37 13.89
C GLU A 16 7.46 4.51 15.40
N LEU A 17 6.20 4.55 15.84
CA LEU A 17 5.86 4.60 17.26
C LEU A 17 6.34 3.35 18.01
N ALA A 18 6.08 2.15 17.47
CA ALA A 18 6.53 0.89 18.07
C ALA A 18 8.05 0.84 18.20
N THR A 19 8.76 1.27 17.17
CA THR A 19 10.23 1.36 17.14
C THR A 19 10.76 2.33 18.19
N ARG A 20 10.19 3.54 18.28
CA ARG A 20 10.61 4.55 19.26
C ARG A 20 10.33 4.10 20.69
N LEU A 21 9.14 3.56 20.97
CA LEU A 21 8.78 3.06 22.29
C LEU A 21 9.59 1.81 22.67
N GLY A 22 9.83 0.91 21.73
CA GLY A 22 10.68 -0.26 21.94
C GLY A 22 12.11 0.14 22.30
N ARG A 23 12.74 1.05 21.54
CA ARG A 23 14.12 1.52 21.81
C ARG A 23 14.26 2.26 23.14
N THR A 24 13.21 2.94 23.60
CA THR A 24 13.25 3.77 24.82
C THR A 24 12.75 3.05 26.07
N LEU A 25 11.58 2.41 26.01
CA LEU A 25 10.92 1.74 27.15
C LEU A 25 11.08 0.23 27.10
N GLY A 26 10.88 -0.40 25.93
CA GLY A 26 10.96 -1.85 25.75
C GLY A 26 12.34 -2.41 26.07
N LYS A 27 13.40 -1.77 25.54
CA LYS A 27 14.81 -2.09 25.80
C LYS A 27 15.16 -2.07 27.30
N ARG A 28 14.55 -1.15 28.04
CA ARG A 28 14.73 -0.97 29.48
C ARG A 28 13.77 -1.80 30.33
N LYS A 29 12.91 -2.60 29.70
CA LYS A 29 11.85 -3.40 30.34
C LYS A 29 10.88 -2.56 31.19
N GLN A 30 10.71 -1.28 30.85
CA GLN A 30 9.80 -0.36 31.54
C GLN A 30 8.36 -0.48 31.03
N ALA A 31 8.18 -0.90 29.78
CA ALA A 31 6.90 -1.21 29.16
C ALA A 31 7.03 -2.44 28.24
N SER A 32 5.93 -3.18 28.05
CA SER A 32 5.79 -4.21 27.02
C SER A 32 5.16 -3.54 25.81
N ILE A 33 5.88 -3.49 24.69
CA ILE A 33 5.42 -2.85 23.45
C ILE A 33 5.00 -3.97 22.49
N VAL A 34 3.75 -3.93 22.03
CA VAL A 34 3.21 -4.90 21.08
C VAL A 34 2.68 -4.16 19.85
N LEU A 35 3.21 -4.50 18.67
CA LEU A 35 2.68 -4.07 17.39
C LEU A 35 1.80 -5.18 16.81
N VAL A 36 0.57 -4.83 16.44
CA VAL A 36 -0.38 -5.71 15.77
C VAL A 36 -0.61 -5.20 14.36
N ASP A 37 -0.45 -6.05 13.35
CA ASP A 37 -0.83 -5.74 11.97
C ASP A 37 -1.41 -6.97 11.27
N ALA A 38 -2.21 -6.74 10.22
CA ALA A 38 -2.77 -7.80 9.40
C ALA A 38 -1.75 -8.40 8.42
N ASN A 39 -0.64 -7.70 8.16
CA ASN A 39 0.44 -8.11 7.27
C ASN A 39 1.72 -8.43 8.06
N LEU A 40 2.58 -9.27 7.49
CA LEU A 40 3.89 -9.62 8.08
C LEU A 40 4.96 -8.55 7.85
N THR A 41 4.74 -7.68 6.88
CA THR A 41 5.72 -6.70 6.41
C THR A 41 5.11 -5.31 6.36
N HIS A 42 5.97 -4.32 6.54
CA HIS A 42 5.66 -2.92 6.27
C HIS A 42 5.96 -2.61 4.82
N ILE A 43 5.04 -1.91 4.19
CA ILE A 43 5.19 -1.38 2.83
C ILE A 43 5.15 0.14 2.92
N TRP A 44 6.16 0.79 2.35
CA TRP A 44 6.16 2.23 2.20
C TRP A 44 5.18 2.62 1.10
N LYS A 45 3.91 2.78 1.48
CA LYS A 45 2.79 3.12 0.56
C LYS A 45 3.09 4.24 -0.44
N PRO A 46 3.87 5.29 -0.11
CA PRO A 46 4.25 6.29 -1.09
C PRO A 46 4.89 5.73 -2.37
N LEU A 47 5.52 4.55 -2.35
CA LEU A 47 6.16 3.92 -3.52
C LEU A 47 5.24 2.98 -4.32
N LEU A 48 3.96 2.84 -3.95
CA LEU A 48 3.05 1.92 -4.66
C LEU A 48 2.85 2.29 -6.14
N HIS A 49 3.05 3.56 -6.50
CA HIS A 49 2.96 3.99 -7.89
C HIS A 49 4.12 3.46 -8.75
N GLU A 50 5.32 3.31 -8.17
CA GLU A 50 6.49 2.69 -8.82
C GLU A 50 6.28 1.17 -8.97
N VAL A 51 5.72 0.50 -7.96
CA VAL A 51 5.31 -0.92 -8.05
C VAL A 51 4.28 -1.12 -9.16
N ALA A 52 3.29 -0.23 -9.26
CA ALA A 52 2.25 -0.31 -10.28
C ALA A 52 2.80 -0.08 -11.70
N ALA A 53 3.78 0.82 -11.86
CA ALA A 53 4.46 1.02 -13.14
C ALA A 53 5.43 -0.12 -13.47
N GLY A 54 5.98 -0.80 -12.45
CA GLY A 54 6.95 -1.87 -12.59
C GLY A 54 8.40 -1.42 -12.47
N SER A 55 8.64 -0.17 -12.06
CA SER A 55 9.98 0.38 -11.82
C SER A 55 10.58 -0.09 -10.48
N LEU A 56 9.75 -0.59 -9.56
CA LEU A 56 10.17 -1.09 -8.26
C LEU A 56 9.69 -2.52 -8.01
N ASN A 57 10.62 -3.38 -7.53
CA ASN A 57 10.30 -4.73 -7.10
C ASN A 57 9.81 -4.73 -5.65
N SER A 58 8.50 -4.91 -5.45
CA SER A 58 7.84 -4.82 -4.15
C SER A 58 8.44 -5.72 -3.06
N SER A 59 8.99 -6.88 -3.42
CA SER A 59 9.57 -7.82 -2.44
C SER A 59 10.88 -7.35 -1.83
N GLU A 60 11.60 -6.42 -2.48
CA GLU A 60 12.91 -5.93 -2.01
C GLU A 60 12.78 -4.78 -1.00
N ASP A 61 11.67 -4.03 -1.02
CA ASP A 61 11.44 -2.84 -0.20
C ASP A 61 10.55 -3.09 1.03
N GLU A 62 10.27 -4.34 1.35
CA GLU A 62 9.46 -4.74 2.51
C GLU A 62 10.29 -4.83 3.80
N LEU A 63 9.78 -4.25 4.90
CA LEU A 63 10.39 -4.43 6.23
C LEU A 63 9.63 -5.49 7.02
N ASN A 64 10.30 -6.59 7.36
CA ASN A 64 9.71 -7.65 8.18
C ASN A 64 9.47 -7.20 9.64
N TYR A 65 8.22 -7.23 10.11
CA TYR A 65 7.88 -6.75 11.46
C TYR A 65 8.48 -7.60 12.58
N VAL A 66 8.70 -8.90 12.38
CA VAL A 66 9.34 -9.77 13.38
C VAL A 66 10.81 -9.37 13.57
N ALA A 67 11.53 -9.13 12.47
CA ALA A 67 12.90 -8.64 12.50
C ALA A 67 12.99 -7.25 13.14
N GLN A 68 12.10 -6.33 12.74
CA GLN A 68 12.01 -5.00 13.34
C GLN A 68 11.71 -5.06 14.85
N GLY A 69 10.81 -5.95 15.27
CA GLY A 69 10.51 -6.17 16.69
C GLY A 69 11.73 -6.63 17.47
N LYS A 70 12.48 -7.60 16.92
CA LYS A 70 13.73 -8.08 17.52
C LYS A 70 14.77 -6.98 17.66
N TRP A 71 15.01 -6.19 16.61
CA TRP A 71 16.04 -5.15 16.60
C TRP A 71 15.66 -3.92 17.45
N ASN A 72 14.38 -3.64 17.60
CA ASN A 72 13.89 -2.44 18.26
C ASN A 72 13.19 -2.71 19.60
N HIS A 73 13.23 -3.94 20.10
CA HIS A 73 12.69 -4.34 21.41
C HIS A 73 11.17 -4.13 21.55
N PHE A 74 10.41 -4.54 20.54
CA PHE A 74 8.95 -4.72 20.61
C PHE A 74 8.54 -6.11 20.14
N GLU A 75 7.36 -6.57 20.54
CA GLU A 75 6.77 -7.82 20.08
C GLU A 75 5.84 -7.54 18.89
N PHE A 76 5.88 -8.39 17.87
CA PHE A 76 4.95 -8.33 16.75
C PHE A 76 3.92 -9.45 16.85
N GLN A 77 2.66 -9.12 16.58
CA GLN A 77 1.52 -10.02 16.58
C GLN A 77 0.77 -9.91 15.25
N LEU A 78 0.82 -10.96 14.42
CA LEU A 78 0.04 -11.03 13.19
C LEU A 78 -1.44 -11.20 13.52
N GLY A 79 -2.29 -10.30 13.05
CA GLY A 79 -3.73 -10.42 13.20
C GLY A 79 -4.49 -9.17 12.80
N ARG A 80 -5.59 -9.36 12.08
CA ARG A 80 -6.54 -8.28 11.80
C ARG A 80 -7.40 -8.03 13.03
N MET A 81 -7.36 -6.80 13.56
CA MET A 81 -8.26 -6.40 14.63
C MET A 81 -9.72 -6.45 14.13
N SER A 82 -10.57 -7.17 14.86
CA SER A 82 -11.99 -7.38 14.55
C SER A 82 -12.93 -6.87 15.64
N GLY A 83 -12.40 -6.49 16.80
CA GLY A 83 -13.22 -5.98 17.90
C GLY A 83 -12.41 -5.25 18.98
N LEU A 84 -13.12 -4.43 19.75
CA LEU A 84 -12.58 -3.67 20.88
C LEU A 84 -13.54 -3.73 22.06
N ASP A 85 -13.12 -4.35 23.16
CA ASP A 85 -13.78 -4.26 24.46
C ASP A 85 -13.02 -3.27 25.34
N ARG A 86 -13.54 -2.05 25.45
CA ARG A 86 -12.92 -0.99 26.26
C ARG A 86 -13.08 -1.21 27.76
N ALA A 87 -14.13 -1.91 28.19
CA ALA A 87 -14.41 -2.16 29.60
C ALA A 87 -13.42 -3.18 30.16
N ARG A 88 -13.14 -4.24 29.39
CA ARG A 88 -12.14 -5.25 29.73
C ARG A 88 -10.71 -4.88 29.28
N LYS A 89 -10.57 -3.79 28.52
CA LYS A 89 -9.32 -3.35 27.87
C LYS A 89 -8.69 -4.45 27.02
N MET A 90 -9.46 -5.01 26.10
CA MET A 90 -9.02 -6.06 25.19
C MET A 90 -9.36 -5.71 23.74
N ILE A 91 -8.47 -6.07 22.83
CA ILE A 91 -8.79 -6.14 21.40
C ILE A 91 -9.01 -7.59 21.00
N ARG A 92 -9.86 -7.81 19.99
CA ARG A 92 -10.06 -9.11 19.35
C ARG A 92 -9.32 -9.12 18.03
N LEU A 93 -8.55 -10.18 17.79
CA LEU A 93 -7.88 -10.46 16.52
C LEU A 93 -8.62 -11.60 15.84
N ALA A 94 -9.02 -11.38 14.59
CA ALA A 94 -9.59 -12.43 13.75
C ALA A 94 -8.58 -13.57 13.54
N ALA A 95 -9.09 -14.75 13.19
CA ALA A 95 -8.24 -15.83 12.70
C ALA A 95 -7.44 -15.36 11.48
N ALA A 96 -6.16 -15.71 11.44
CA ALA A 96 -5.32 -15.51 10.27
C ALA A 96 -5.30 -16.79 9.45
N LEU A 97 -5.45 -16.67 8.14
CA LEU A 97 -5.46 -17.80 7.22
C LEU A 97 -4.20 -17.78 6.36
N ASP A 98 -3.76 -18.96 5.92
CA ASP A 98 -2.75 -19.09 4.86
C ASP A 98 -3.37 -18.91 3.46
N GLU A 99 -2.55 -19.04 2.41
CA GLU A 99 -2.98 -18.87 1.03
C GLU A 99 -4.01 -19.92 0.56
N ASP A 100 -4.00 -21.10 1.17
CA ASP A 100 -4.94 -22.19 0.88
C ASP A 100 -6.22 -22.10 1.74
N GLY A 101 -6.33 -21.08 2.59
CA GLY A 101 -7.45 -20.87 3.50
C GLY A 101 -7.39 -21.71 4.79
N GLY A 102 -6.25 -22.36 5.06
CA GLY A 102 -5.97 -23.05 6.32
C GLY A 102 -5.76 -22.07 7.47
N GLU A 103 -6.18 -22.45 8.68
CA GLU A 103 -5.97 -21.61 9.87
C GLU A 103 -4.49 -21.56 10.25
N LEU A 104 -3.88 -20.39 10.10
CA LEU A 104 -2.51 -20.11 10.52
C LEU A 104 -2.45 -19.71 12.00
N LEU A 105 -3.41 -18.88 12.43
CA LEU A 105 -3.56 -18.48 13.82
C LEU A 105 -5.05 -18.44 14.18
N PRO A 106 -5.44 -18.96 15.35
CA PRO A 106 -6.81 -18.88 15.80
C PRO A 106 -7.18 -17.44 16.13
N GLU A 107 -8.49 -17.20 16.15
CA GLU A 107 -9.04 -16.00 16.74
C GLU A 107 -8.63 -15.89 18.22
N ARG A 108 -8.26 -14.68 18.66
CA ARG A 108 -7.76 -14.48 20.02
C ARG A 108 -7.97 -13.07 20.54
N GLU A 109 -7.92 -12.92 21.84
CA GLU A 109 -7.98 -11.63 22.53
C GLU A 109 -6.60 -11.18 23.01
N LEU A 110 -6.34 -9.87 22.97
CA LEU A 110 -5.12 -9.26 23.48
C LEU A 110 -5.46 -8.11 24.42
N ALA A 111 -5.11 -8.28 25.70
CA ALA A 111 -5.27 -7.25 26.72
C ALA A 111 -4.23 -6.13 26.57
N TYR A 112 -4.61 -4.92 26.95
CA TYR A 112 -3.76 -3.72 26.92
C TYR A 112 -3.95 -2.84 28.16
N ASP A 113 -2.94 -2.07 28.52
CA ASP A 113 -3.08 -0.94 29.46
C ASP A 113 -3.27 0.37 28.70
N SER A 114 -2.53 0.53 27.60
CA SER A 114 -2.68 1.62 26.62
C SER A 114 -2.87 1.04 25.22
N LEU A 115 -3.85 1.56 24.48
CA LEU A 115 -4.13 1.17 23.10
C LEU A 115 -3.90 2.37 22.16
N VAL A 116 -3.15 2.16 21.09
CA VAL A 116 -2.96 3.13 20.01
C VAL A 116 -3.54 2.55 18.73
N ILE A 117 -4.44 3.29 18.08
CA ILE A 117 -5.03 2.91 16.79
C ILE A 117 -4.34 3.70 15.69
N ALA A 118 -3.60 2.98 14.85
CA ALA A 118 -2.80 3.48 13.73
C ALA A 118 -3.09 2.69 12.44
N VAL A 119 -4.34 2.23 12.26
CA VAL A 119 -4.78 1.37 11.15
C VAL A 119 -4.84 2.07 9.78
N GLY A 120 -4.63 3.39 9.75
CA GLY A 120 -4.70 4.19 8.53
C GLY A 120 -6.12 4.31 7.98
N SER A 121 -6.22 4.41 6.66
CA SER A 121 -7.47 4.54 5.91
C SER A 121 -7.45 3.65 4.66
N THR A 122 -8.60 3.49 4.03
CA THR A 122 -8.77 2.86 2.72
C THR A 122 -9.22 3.89 1.68
N THR A 123 -9.10 3.57 0.40
CA THR A 123 -9.64 4.35 -0.69
C THR A 123 -11.15 4.45 -0.55
N ASN A 124 -11.66 5.64 -0.83
CA ASN A 124 -13.07 5.93 -0.89
C ASN A 124 -13.49 6.07 -2.35
N ASP A 125 -14.40 5.24 -2.81
CA ASP A 125 -14.99 5.31 -4.15
C ASP A 125 -16.16 6.31 -4.24
N PHE A 126 -16.53 6.92 -3.11
CA PHE A 126 -17.63 7.86 -2.95
C PHE A 126 -19.01 7.30 -3.36
N GLY A 127 -19.15 5.97 -3.41
CA GLY A 127 -20.35 5.32 -3.92
C GLY A 127 -20.56 5.50 -5.43
N THR A 128 -19.49 5.79 -6.17
CA THR A 128 -19.53 5.92 -7.63
C THR A 128 -19.88 4.57 -8.25
N ALA A 129 -20.99 4.51 -8.99
CA ALA A 129 -21.47 3.28 -9.60
C ALA A 129 -20.40 2.63 -10.49
N GLY A 130 -20.12 1.35 -10.23
CA GLY A 130 -19.14 0.54 -10.97
C GLY A 130 -17.67 0.78 -10.58
N ALA A 131 -17.35 1.75 -9.71
CA ALA A 131 -15.97 2.01 -9.32
C ALA A 131 -15.36 0.81 -8.57
N ALA A 132 -16.06 0.26 -7.58
CA ALA A 132 -15.60 -0.93 -6.83
C ALA A 132 -15.40 -2.16 -7.74
N ASP A 133 -16.22 -2.30 -8.78
CA ASP A 133 -16.23 -3.47 -9.67
C ASP A 133 -15.19 -3.37 -10.80
N HIS A 134 -14.90 -2.15 -11.26
CA HIS A 134 -14.12 -1.91 -12.48
C HIS A 134 -12.79 -1.19 -12.27
N CYS A 135 -12.62 -0.46 -11.17
CA CYS A 135 -11.35 0.21 -10.88
C CYS A 135 -10.36 -0.72 -10.18
N ILE A 136 -9.07 -0.45 -10.39
CA ILE A 136 -8.01 -0.99 -9.55
C ILE A 136 -7.58 0.15 -8.62
N PHE A 137 -7.81 -0.04 -7.32
CA PHE A 137 -7.33 0.87 -6.29
C PHE A 137 -5.82 0.73 -6.10
N LEU A 138 -5.17 1.73 -5.49
CA LEU A 138 -3.74 1.71 -5.24
C LEU A 138 -3.44 1.89 -3.74
N ASP A 139 -4.03 1.03 -2.91
CA ASP A 139 -3.86 1.05 -1.44
C ASP A 139 -2.94 -0.04 -0.90
N THR A 140 -2.86 -1.15 -1.61
CA THR A 140 -2.07 -2.32 -1.23
C THR A 140 -1.15 -2.74 -2.36
N ARG A 141 -0.11 -3.49 -1.99
CA ARG A 141 0.84 -4.05 -2.95
C ARG A 141 0.17 -4.98 -3.94
N GLU A 142 -0.72 -5.86 -3.47
CA GLU A 142 -1.42 -6.83 -4.31
C GLU A 142 -2.23 -6.11 -5.40
N GLN A 143 -2.79 -4.94 -5.08
CA GLN A 143 -3.48 -4.11 -6.05
C GLN A 143 -2.52 -3.44 -7.04
N ALA A 144 -1.39 -2.90 -6.57
CA ALA A 144 -0.34 -2.33 -7.43
C ALA A 144 0.23 -3.36 -8.41
N GLU A 145 0.58 -4.55 -7.92
CA GLU A 145 1.06 -5.66 -8.75
C GLU A 145 -0.01 -6.19 -9.70
N ARG A 146 -1.28 -6.24 -9.26
CA ARG A 146 -2.40 -6.57 -10.14
C ARG A 146 -2.50 -5.57 -11.28
N PHE A 147 -2.39 -4.28 -11.00
CA PHE A 147 -2.36 -3.24 -12.03
C PHE A 147 -1.19 -3.46 -12.98
N HIS A 148 0.04 -3.63 -12.47
CA HIS A 148 1.22 -3.85 -13.28
C HIS A 148 1.08 -5.05 -14.22
N ARG A 149 0.64 -6.21 -13.69
CA ARG A 149 0.40 -7.43 -14.50
C ARG A 149 -0.64 -7.20 -15.59
N GLN A 150 -1.71 -6.46 -15.30
CA GLN A 150 -2.74 -6.15 -16.31
C GLN A 150 -2.18 -5.21 -17.38
N MET A 151 -1.50 -4.13 -17.00
CA MET A 151 -0.84 -3.20 -17.93
C MET A 151 0.11 -3.96 -18.87
N LEU A 152 1.03 -4.76 -18.32
CA LEU A 152 1.97 -5.55 -19.10
C LEU A 152 1.26 -6.55 -20.02
N SER A 153 0.19 -7.20 -19.55
CA SER A 153 -0.63 -8.10 -20.38
C SER A 153 -1.27 -7.38 -21.57
N HIS A 154 -1.78 -6.16 -21.35
CA HIS A 154 -2.31 -5.32 -22.43
C HIS A 154 -1.21 -4.94 -23.43
N TYR A 155 -0.04 -4.56 -22.92
CA TYR A 155 1.11 -4.22 -23.75
C TYR A 155 1.58 -5.40 -24.62
N LEU A 156 1.77 -6.58 -24.02
CA LEU A 156 2.22 -7.77 -24.74
C LEU A 156 1.21 -8.21 -25.82
N ARG A 157 -0.10 -8.14 -25.54
CA ARG A 157 -1.15 -8.43 -26.52
C ARG A 157 -1.12 -7.45 -27.69
N ALA A 158 -0.98 -6.17 -27.39
CA ALA A 158 -0.90 -5.12 -28.39
C ALA A 158 0.37 -5.26 -29.26
N HIS A 159 1.49 -5.72 -28.69
CA HIS A 159 2.74 -5.95 -29.40
C HIS A 159 2.69 -7.21 -30.28
N ALA A 160 2.00 -8.26 -29.83
CA ALA A 160 1.81 -9.49 -30.58
C ALA A 160 0.75 -9.37 -31.69
N GLY A 161 -0.17 -8.40 -31.58
CA GLY A 161 -1.24 -8.13 -32.53
C GLY A 161 -0.73 -7.78 -33.93
N LYS A 162 -1.55 -8.05 -34.95
CA LYS A 162 -1.27 -7.72 -36.36
C LYS A 162 -1.78 -6.34 -36.80
N ASN A 163 -2.49 -5.63 -35.91
CA ASN A 163 -3.08 -4.32 -36.20
C ASN A 163 -2.20 -3.20 -35.62
N ASP A 164 -2.00 -2.16 -36.43
CA ASP A 164 -1.20 -0.96 -36.12
C ASP A 164 -1.86 -0.01 -35.10
N ASP A 165 -3.16 -0.16 -34.82
CA ASP A 165 -3.92 0.72 -33.90
C ASP A 165 -4.05 0.13 -32.49
N SER A 166 -2.95 -0.39 -31.95
CA SER A 166 -2.92 -1.05 -30.64
C SER A 166 -2.76 -0.03 -29.49
N ARG A 167 -3.73 0.89 -29.38
CA ARG A 167 -3.76 1.89 -28.31
C ARG A 167 -4.04 1.24 -26.94
N ILE A 168 -3.23 1.60 -25.95
CA ILE A 168 -3.42 1.21 -24.54
C ILE A 168 -3.94 2.45 -23.82
N SER A 169 -5.17 2.39 -23.31
CA SER A 169 -5.78 3.53 -22.60
C SER A 169 -5.80 3.26 -21.10
N ILE A 170 -5.22 4.18 -20.33
CA ILE A 170 -5.19 4.14 -18.87
C ILE A 170 -5.88 5.40 -18.36
N ALA A 171 -6.98 5.25 -17.64
CA ALA A 171 -7.63 6.35 -16.93
C ALA A 171 -7.20 6.32 -15.46
N ILE A 172 -6.75 7.47 -14.94
CA ILE A 172 -6.36 7.64 -13.54
C ILE A 172 -7.38 8.57 -12.89
N VAL A 173 -8.07 8.10 -11.85
CA VAL A 173 -9.05 8.92 -11.12
C VAL A 173 -8.37 9.53 -9.92
N GLY A 174 -8.34 10.86 -9.87
CA GLY A 174 -7.62 11.68 -8.91
C GLY A 174 -6.28 12.18 -9.47
N ALA A 175 -6.06 13.49 -9.43
CA ALA A 175 -4.80 14.15 -9.79
C ALA A 175 -4.11 14.77 -8.55
N GLY A 176 -4.22 14.10 -7.40
CA GLY A 176 -3.36 14.31 -6.25
C GLY A 176 -1.94 13.77 -6.50
N ALA A 177 -1.08 13.78 -5.47
CA ALA A 177 0.32 13.33 -5.57
C ALA A 177 0.42 11.93 -6.20
N THR A 178 -0.27 10.94 -5.61
CA THR A 178 -0.26 9.55 -6.09
C THR A 178 -0.70 9.41 -7.55
N GLY A 179 -1.77 10.11 -7.97
CA GLY A 179 -2.27 10.00 -9.34
C GLY A 179 -1.34 10.64 -10.37
N VAL A 180 -0.71 11.75 -10.02
CA VAL A 180 0.27 12.43 -10.88
C VAL A 180 1.59 11.65 -10.95
N GLU A 181 2.07 11.15 -9.81
CA GLU A 181 3.28 10.30 -9.76
C GLU A 181 3.08 9.00 -10.55
N LEU A 182 1.92 8.35 -10.42
CA LEU A 182 1.58 7.18 -11.24
C LEU A 182 1.55 7.52 -12.73
N ALA A 183 0.97 8.66 -13.12
CA ALA A 183 0.95 9.07 -14.52
C ALA A 183 2.37 9.30 -15.08
N ALA A 184 3.26 9.89 -14.28
CA ALA A 184 4.64 10.12 -14.65
C ALA A 184 5.43 8.80 -14.77
N GLU A 185 5.31 7.91 -13.78
CA GLU A 185 5.97 6.60 -13.81
C GLU A 185 5.49 5.73 -14.97
N LEU A 186 4.18 5.73 -15.28
CA LEU A 186 3.66 5.03 -16.44
C LEU A 186 4.23 5.60 -17.75
N HIS A 187 4.30 6.93 -17.87
CA HIS A 187 4.92 7.55 -19.04
C HIS A 187 6.38 7.10 -19.21
N HIS A 188 7.12 6.99 -18.11
CA HIS A 188 8.49 6.47 -18.12
C HIS A 188 8.53 4.98 -18.53
N ALA A 189 7.71 4.14 -17.92
CA ALA A 189 7.64 2.70 -18.21
C ALA A 189 7.35 2.40 -19.69
N ALA A 190 6.50 3.19 -20.36
CA ALA A 190 6.28 3.04 -21.79
C ALA A 190 7.54 3.25 -22.63
N HIS A 191 8.41 4.19 -22.25
CA HIS A 191 9.68 4.42 -22.94
C HIS A 191 10.66 3.27 -22.68
N GLU A 192 10.71 2.76 -21.45
CA GLU A 192 11.56 1.62 -21.10
C GLU A 192 11.14 0.34 -21.82
N LEU A 193 9.84 0.02 -21.86
CA LEU A 193 9.33 -1.17 -22.56
C LEU A 193 9.69 -1.17 -24.04
N ALA A 194 9.59 -0.01 -24.71
CA ALA A 194 10.03 0.14 -26.09
C ALA A 194 11.55 -0.05 -26.22
N ALA A 195 12.35 0.52 -25.32
CA ALA A 195 13.80 0.37 -25.30
C ALA A 195 14.26 -1.08 -25.05
N TYR A 196 13.46 -1.87 -24.32
CA TYR A 196 13.70 -3.31 -24.09
C TYR A 196 13.28 -4.22 -25.25
N GLY A 197 12.86 -3.65 -26.39
CA GLY A 197 12.56 -4.39 -27.61
C GLY A 197 11.09 -4.79 -27.77
N LEU A 198 10.18 -4.24 -26.97
CA LEU A 198 8.75 -4.29 -27.25
C LEU A 198 8.32 -3.06 -28.06
N ASP A 199 8.94 -2.88 -29.22
CA ASP A 199 8.96 -1.64 -30.02
C ASP A 199 7.86 -1.54 -31.09
N ARG A 200 7.11 -2.63 -31.34
CA ARG A 200 5.91 -2.58 -32.20
C ARG A 200 4.79 -1.71 -31.65
N ILE A 201 4.88 -1.36 -30.37
CA ILE A 201 4.06 -0.33 -29.74
C ILE A 201 5.00 0.83 -29.43
N GLN A 202 4.68 2.02 -29.93
CA GLN A 202 5.44 3.21 -29.56
C GLN A 202 4.96 3.72 -28.20
N PRO A 203 5.81 4.42 -27.42
CA PRO A 203 5.40 4.97 -26.13
C PRO A 203 4.13 5.84 -26.21
N GLN A 204 3.89 6.51 -27.33
CA GLN A 204 2.73 7.36 -27.60
C GLN A 204 1.41 6.58 -27.76
N ASN A 205 1.46 5.28 -28.02
CA ASN A 205 0.27 4.42 -28.06
C ASN A 205 -0.32 4.21 -26.67
N MET A 206 0.45 4.44 -25.59
CA MET A 206 -0.07 4.43 -24.23
C MET A 206 -0.63 5.81 -23.86
N ARG A 207 -1.96 5.91 -23.90
CA ARG A 207 -2.69 7.12 -23.56
C ARG A 207 -3.09 7.11 -22.09
N ILE A 208 -2.42 7.94 -21.30
CA ILE A 208 -2.69 8.13 -19.87
C ILE A 208 -3.60 9.36 -19.71
N THR A 209 -4.74 9.19 -19.05
CA THR A 209 -5.74 10.26 -18.85
C THR A 209 -6.05 10.43 -17.36
N PRO A 210 -5.35 11.35 -16.66
CA PRO A 210 -5.73 11.76 -15.31
C PRO A 210 -7.06 12.52 -15.31
N THR A 211 -7.93 12.22 -14.37
CA THR A 211 -9.24 12.85 -14.18
C THR A 211 -9.35 13.40 -12.77
N GLU A 212 -9.60 14.68 -12.62
CA GLU A 212 -9.69 15.37 -11.33
C GLU A 212 -11.04 16.06 -11.19
N ALA A 213 -11.69 15.90 -10.04
CA ALA A 213 -12.96 16.55 -9.75
C ALA A 213 -12.78 18.03 -9.36
N GLY A 214 -11.66 18.33 -8.72
CA GLY A 214 -11.26 19.69 -8.37
C GLY A 214 -10.80 20.52 -9.58
N PRO A 215 -10.63 21.84 -9.38
CA PRO A 215 -10.27 22.74 -10.47
C PRO A 215 -8.81 22.65 -10.92
N ARG A 216 -7.98 21.80 -10.28
CA ARG A 216 -6.53 21.73 -10.50
C ARG A 216 -5.93 20.40 -10.03
N VAL A 217 -4.87 19.99 -10.73
CA VAL A 217 -3.95 18.94 -10.29
C VAL A 217 -3.12 19.41 -9.09
N LEU A 218 -2.62 18.46 -8.30
CA LEU A 218 -1.80 18.69 -7.10
C LEU A 218 -2.35 19.82 -6.21
N PRO A 219 -3.59 19.72 -5.68
CA PRO A 219 -4.23 20.80 -4.94
C PRO A 219 -3.47 21.20 -3.66
N ALA A 220 -2.66 20.31 -3.09
CA ALA A 220 -1.84 20.58 -1.91
C ALA A 220 -0.51 21.32 -2.21
N ILE A 221 -0.10 21.43 -3.48
CA ILE A 221 1.18 22.05 -3.86
C ILE A 221 0.99 23.56 -4.12
N PRO A 222 1.94 24.43 -3.72
CA PRO A 222 1.84 25.86 -4.02
C PRO A 222 1.78 26.15 -5.53
N HIS A 223 0.94 27.13 -5.92
CA HIS A 223 0.71 27.51 -7.32
C HIS A 223 1.98 27.76 -8.15
N ARG A 224 3.05 28.27 -7.53
CA ARG A 224 4.32 28.56 -8.22
C ARG A 224 4.99 27.31 -8.81
N ILE A 225 4.79 26.16 -8.19
CA ILE A 225 5.47 24.91 -8.56
C ILE A 225 4.68 24.18 -9.66
N ILE A 226 3.34 24.30 -9.65
CA ILE A 226 2.45 23.58 -10.56
C ILE A 226 2.65 23.93 -12.03
N ARG A 227 3.07 25.16 -12.37
CA ARG A 227 3.30 25.55 -13.78
C ARG A 227 4.38 24.72 -14.50
N ARG A 228 5.13 23.89 -13.77
CA ARG A 228 6.20 23.02 -14.28
C ARG A 228 5.80 21.53 -14.33
N VAL A 229 4.59 21.20 -13.89
CA VAL A 229 3.99 19.85 -13.88
C VAL A 229 2.91 19.81 -14.94
#